data_AF-A0A2I0NFT6-F1
#
_entry.id   AF-A0A2I0NFT6-F1
#
_cell.length_a   1.000
_cell.length_b   1.000
_cell.length_c   1.000
_cell.angle_alpha   90.00
_cell.angle_beta   90.00
_cell.angle_gamma   90.00
#
_symmetry.space_group_name_H-M   'P 1'
#
loop_
_entity.id
_entity.type
_entity.pdbx_description
1 polymer ?
#
loop_
_entity_poly.entity_id
_entity_poly.type
_entity_poly.pdbx_seq_one_letter_code
_entity_poly.pdbx_strand_id
1 'polypeptide(L)'
;MKTRKEKTEIPENIPVITPEMMDKTAIEIAKRRGRKKESPLKKVTDLQCPSCDNNSMDYVDDLTFDVTLAGERVVISNLTGLKCTKCSEEMFDASSTKLIEKYTTGRPTGGYECNISTVGGGKIGLYFPKDLFRVMKIKKSDKVVLTPVSNRKMVIELLNSS
;
A
#
# COMPACT_ATOMS: atom_id res chain seq x y z
N MET A 1 12.82 -9.69 -58.73
CA MET A 1 12.55 -9.34 -57.31
C MET A 1 12.66 -10.61 -56.48
N LYS A 2 13.63 -10.69 -55.56
CA LYS A 2 13.77 -11.81 -54.61
C LYS A 2 13.52 -11.25 -53.21
N THR A 3 12.40 -11.61 -52.61
CA THR A 3 11.98 -11.16 -51.28
C THR A 3 12.82 -11.88 -50.22
N ARG A 4 13.65 -11.12 -49.50
CA ARG A 4 14.34 -11.57 -48.28
C ARG A 4 13.28 -11.85 -47.21
N LYS A 5 13.22 -13.09 -46.70
CA LYS A 5 12.53 -13.40 -45.44
C LYS A 5 13.43 -12.93 -44.30
N GLU A 6 13.06 -11.83 -43.65
CA GLU A 6 13.61 -11.46 -42.35
C GLU A 6 13.22 -12.54 -41.34
N LYS A 7 14.23 -13.17 -40.72
CA LYS A 7 14.06 -14.01 -39.54
C LYS A 7 14.02 -13.07 -38.34
N THR A 8 12.86 -12.96 -37.72
CA THR A 8 12.71 -12.26 -36.44
C THR A 8 13.33 -13.12 -35.34
N GLU A 9 14.50 -12.74 -34.86
CA GLU A 9 15.15 -13.36 -33.70
C GLU A 9 14.39 -12.96 -32.44
N ILE A 10 13.81 -13.94 -31.75
CA ILE A 10 13.13 -13.75 -30.46
C ILE A 10 14.23 -13.65 -29.40
N PRO A 11 14.29 -12.57 -28.59
CA PRO A 11 15.34 -12.41 -27.59
C PRO A 11 15.33 -13.57 -26.58
N GLU A 12 16.51 -14.18 -26.36
CA GLU A 12 16.77 -15.44 -25.65
C GLU A 12 16.38 -15.48 -24.15
N ASN A 13 15.70 -14.46 -23.64
CA ASN A 13 15.49 -14.28 -22.20
C ASN A 13 14.02 -14.10 -21.80
N ILE A 14 13.10 -14.61 -22.63
CA ILE A 14 11.68 -14.69 -22.25
C ILE A 14 11.46 -16.06 -21.62
N PRO A 15 11.17 -16.15 -20.31
CA PRO A 15 10.90 -17.41 -19.66
C PRO A 15 9.65 -18.05 -20.30
N VAL A 16 9.85 -19.17 -20.98
CA VAL A 16 8.75 -19.94 -21.57
C VAL A 16 8.05 -20.69 -20.44
N ILE A 17 6.84 -20.24 -20.10
CA ILE A 17 6.01 -20.90 -19.09
C ILE A 17 5.56 -22.24 -19.67
N THR A 18 6.04 -23.34 -19.09
CA THR A 18 5.64 -24.69 -19.50
C THR A 18 4.27 -25.06 -18.91
N PRO A 19 3.53 -26.00 -19.54
CA PRO A 19 2.29 -26.52 -18.97
C PRO A 19 2.44 -27.03 -17.53
N GLU A 20 3.56 -27.70 -17.23
CA GLU A 20 3.85 -28.17 -15.87
C GLU A 20 4.03 -27.03 -14.85
N MET A 21 4.60 -25.90 -15.27
CA MET A 21 4.69 -24.70 -14.43
C MET A 21 3.31 -24.11 -14.17
N MET A 22 2.44 -24.06 -15.19
CA MET A 22 1.05 -23.61 -15.04
C MET A 22 0.28 -24.50 -14.05
N ASP A 23 0.42 -25.82 -14.16
CA ASP A 23 -0.26 -26.77 -13.28
C ASP A 23 0.22 -26.64 -11.83
N LYS A 24 1.53 -26.51 -11.61
CA LYS A 24 2.08 -26.25 -10.28
C LYS A 24 1.54 -24.95 -9.69
N THR A 25 1.49 -23.88 -10.49
CA THR A 25 0.93 -22.60 -10.07
C THR A 25 -0.57 -22.72 -9.77
N ALA A 26 -1.35 -23.44 -10.59
CA ALA A 26 -2.78 -23.66 -10.37
C ALA A 26 -3.05 -24.44 -9.07
N ILE A 27 -2.28 -25.50 -8.81
CA ILE A 27 -2.37 -26.28 -7.57
C ILE A 27 -2.04 -25.39 -6.35
N GLU A 28 -1.03 -24.54 -6.45
CA GLU A 28 -0.65 -23.65 -5.35
C GLU A 28 -1.71 -22.58 -5.08
N ILE A 29 -2.29 -22.01 -6.13
CA ILE A 29 -3.44 -21.08 -6.04
C ILE A 29 -4.63 -21.78 -5.39
N ALA A 30 -4.95 -23.01 -5.81
CA ALA A 30 -6.05 -23.79 -5.24
C ALA A 30 -5.82 -24.10 -3.76
N LYS A 31 -4.61 -24.50 -3.36
CA LYS A 31 -4.24 -24.72 -1.94
C LYS A 31 -4.38 -23.46 -1.10
N ARG A 32 -3.98 -22.30 -1.64
CA ARG A 32 -4.15 -21.00 -0.96
C ARG A 32 -5.63 -20.60 -0.84
N ARG A 33 -6.44 -20.85 -1.87
CA ARG A 33 -7.89 -20.60 -1.87
C ARG A 33 -8.63 -21.51 -0.88
N GLY A 34 -8.31 -22.80 -0.83
CA GLY A 34 -8.93 -23.76 0.10
C GLY A 34 -8.61 -23.49 1.58
N ARG A 35 -7.56 -22.72 1.89
CA ARG A 35 -7.21 -22.30 3.25
C ARG A 35 -7.83 -20.96 3.66
N LYS A 36 -8.41 -20.19 2.73
CA LYS A 36 -9.11 -18.95 3.05
C LYS A 36 -10.44 -19.31 3.70
N LYS A 37 -10.57 -19.09 5.01
CA LYS A 37 -11.88 -19.09 5.66
C LYS A 37 -12.74 -18.04 4.98
N GLU A 38 -13.88 -18.45 4.44
CA GLU A 38 -14.84 -17.50 3.87
C GLU A 38 -15.33 -16.54 4.96
N SER A 39 -15.62 -15.30 4.56
CA SER A 39 -16.15 -14.31 5.49
C SER A 39 -17.50 -14.79 6.05
N PRO A 40 -17.73 -14.69 7.36
CA PRO A 40 -19.04 -14.98 7.96
C PRO A 40 -20.17 -14.13 7.36
N LEU A 41 -19.82 -12.98 6.77
CA LEU A 41 -20.76 -12.02 6.19
C LEU A 41 -21.19 -12.36 4.76
N LYS A 42 -20.62 -13.40 4.12
CA LYS A 42 -20.80 -13.71 2.68
C LYS A 42 -22.25 -13.94 2.21
N LYS A 43 -23.19 -14.10 3.13
CA LYS A 43 -24.63 -14.31 2.84
C LYS A 43 -25.53 -13.18 3.36
N VAL A 44 -24.95 -12.09 3.84
CA VAL A 44 -25.72 -10.95 4.36
C VAL A 44 -26.17 -10.08 3.19
N THR A 45 -27.47 -9.88 3.08
CA THR A 45 -28.12 -8.94 2.17
C THR A 45 -29.18 -8.15 2.94
N ASP A 46 -29.53 -6.96 2.43
CA ASP A 46 -30.59 -6.10 2.97
C ASP A 46 -30.43 -5.75 4.47
N LEU A 47 -29.19 -5.70 4.97
CA LEU A 47 -28.94 -5.25 6.35
C LEU A 47 -29.28 -3.75 6.46
N GLN A 48 -29.80 -3.34 7.62
CA GLN A 48 -30.03 -1.93 7.92
C GLN A 48 -28.69 -1.17 7.95
N CYS A 49 -28.56 -0.16 7.11
CA CYS A 49 -27.39 0.70 7.07
C CYS A 49 -27.41 1.68 8.27
N PRO A 50 -26.34 1.75 9.08
CA PRO A 50 -26.29 2.65 10.24
C PRO A 50 -26.20 4.13 9.85
N SER A 51 -25.82 4.46 8.60
CA SER A 51 -25.65 5.84 8.15
C SER A 51 -26.90 6.44 7.51
N CYS A 52 -27.77 5.63 6.92
CA CYS A 52 -28.97 6.10 6.20
C CYS A 52 -30.26 5.37 6.57
N ASP A 53 -30.22 4.47 7.55
CA ASP A 53 -31.33 3.67 8.10
C ASP A 53 -32.10 2.81 7.08
N ASN A 54 -31.57 2.67 5.86
CA ASN A 54 -32.19 1.84 4.82
C ASN A 54 -31.63 0.42 4.87
N ASN A 55 -32.51 -0.58 4.66
CA ASN A 55 -32.13 -1.97 4.42
C ASN A 55 -31.51 -2.10 3.02
N SER A 56 -30.22 -1.81 2.92
CA SER A 56 -29.51 -1.68 1.64
C SER A 56 -28.03 -2.00 1.76
N MET A 57 -27.60 -2.59 2.88
CA MET A 57 -26.24 -3.08 3.08
C MET A 57 -26.14 -4.54 2.65
N ASP A 58 -25.32 -4.77 1.63
CA ASP A 58 -25.05 -6.09 1.05
C ASP A 58 -23.58 -6.46 1.20
N TYR A 59 -23.31 -7.76 1.24
CA TYR A 59 -21.94 -8.26 1.21
C TYR A 59 -21.26 -8.02 -0.12
N VAL A 60 -20.01 -7.56 -0.06
CA VAL A 60 -19.16 -7.30 -1.22
C VAL A 60 -17.73 -7.79 -0.95
N ASP A 61 -17.05 -8.31 -1.98
CA ASP A 61 -15.69 -8.87 -1.89
C ASP A 61 -14.62 -8.12 -2.71
N ASP A 62 -14.95 -6.93 -3.20
CA ASP A 62 -14.08 -6.06 -4.01
C ASP A 62 -13.86 -4.66 -3.41
N LEU A 63 -14.07 -4.49 -2.10
CA LEU A 63 -13.89 -3.21 -1.42
C LEU A 63 -12.44 -2.73 -1.50
N THR A 64 -12.27 -1.41 -1.52
CA THR A 64 -10.96 -0.75 -1.59
C THR A 64 -10.82 0.23 -0.44
N PHE A 65 -9.79 0.04 0.38
CA PHE A 65 -9.38 0.99 1.40
C PHE A 65 -8.30 1.91 0.82
N ASP A 66 -8.59 3.21 0.77
CA ASP A 66 -7.68 4.23 0.23
C ASP A 66 -7.53 5.36 1.26
N VAL A 67 -6.32 5.50 1.80
CA VAL A 67 -6.00 6.52 2.79
C VAL A 67 -4.63 7.13 2.51
N THR A 68 -4.46 8.41 2.85
CA THR A 68 -3.15 9.05 2.87
C THR A 68 -2.65 9.14 4.31
N LEU A 69 -1.51 8.51 4.61
CA LEU A 69 -0.85 8.51 5.92
C LEU A 69 0.59 9.03 5.77
N ALA A 70 1.00 10.03 6.55
CA ALA A 70 2.36 10.60 6.53
C ALA A 70 2.88 11.02 5.13
N GLY A 71 2.00 11.41 4.21
CA GLY A 71 2.38 11.75 2.84
C GLY A 71 2.54 10.54 1.89
N GLU A 72 2.30 9.33 2.36
CA GLU A 72 2.18 8.12 1.56
C GLU A 72 0.70 7.78 1.34
N ARG A 73 0.34 7.42 0.10
CA ARG A 73 -0.98 6.88 -0.21
C ARG A 73 -0.95 5.36 -0.05
N VAL A 74 -1.78 4.84 0.84
CA VAL A 74 -1.97 3.40 1.08
C VAL A 74 -3.28 2.99 0.43
N VAL A 75 -3.19 2.15 -0.61
CA VAL A 75 -4.34 1.56 -1.29
C VAL A 75 -4.32 0.06 -1.07
N ILE A 76 -5.39 -0.48 -0.47
CA ILE A 76 -5.58 -1.92 -0.26
C ILE A 76 -6.88 -2.33 -0.94
N SER A 77 -6.77 -3.09 -2.02
CA SER A 77 -7.91 -3.54 -2.83
C SER A 77 -8.27 -5.00 -2.54
N ASN A 78 -9.42 -5.44 -3.06
CA ASN A 78 -9.96 -6.80 -2.92
C ASN A 78 -10.21 -7.17 -1.44
N LEU A 79 -10.77 -6.21 -0.70
CA LEU A 79 -11.22 -6.39 0.67
C LEU A 79 -12.68 -6.85 0.70
N THR A 80 -13.02 -7.58 1.75
CA THR A 80 -14.35 -8.15 1.98
C THR A 80 -15.07 -7.42 3.10
N GLY A 81 -16.38 -7.21 2.94
CA GLY A 81 -17.18 -6.46 3.89
C GLY A 81 -18.62 -6.26 3.44
N LEU A 82 -19.22 -5.19 3.90
CA LEU A 82 -20.57 -4.74 3.55
C LEU A 82 -20.49 -3.39 2.86
N LYS A 83 -21.36 -3.16 1.88
CA LYS A 83 -21.53 -1.87 1.21
C LYS A 83 -22.99 -1.50 1.12
N CYS A 84 -23.32 -0.27 1.47
CA CYS A 84 -24.65 0.27 1.30
C CYS A 84 -24.86 0.71 -0.15
N THR A 85 -25.83 0.14 -0.84
CA THR A 85 -26.16 0.52 -2.23
C THR A 85 -26.77 1.91 -2.34
N LYS A 86 -27.31 2.48 -1.26
CA LYS A 86 -27.92 3.82 -1.25
C LYS A 86 -26.94 4.94 -0.92
N CYS A 87 -26.21 4.85 0.19
CA CYS A 87 -25.32 5.92 0.66
C CYS A 87 -23.83 5.62 0.43
N SER A 88 -23.49 4.46 -0.12
CA SER A 88 -22.11 4.01 -0.34
C SER A 88 -21.26 3.87 0.93
N GLU A 89 -21.87 3.79 2.11
CA GLU A 89 -21.18 3.44 3.35
C GLU A 89 -20.56 2.04 3.23
N GLU A 90 -19.33 1.87 3.73
CA GLU A 90 -18.60 0.61 3.68
C GLU A 90 -18.20 0.16 5.09
N MET A 91 -18.35 -1.13 5.38
CA MET A 91 -17.87 -1.75 6.62
C MET A 91 -17.00 -2.96 6.28
N PHE A 92 -15.78 -3.01 6.79
CA PHE A 92 -14.85 -4.12 6.53
C PHE A 92 -15.08 -5.28 7.50
N ASP A 93 -14.93 -6.51 7.01
CA ASP A 93 -14.97 -7.69 7.88
C ASP A 93 -13.68 -7.84 8.71
N ALA A 94 -13.71 -8.71 9.72
CA ALA A 94 -12.58 -8.89 10.63
C ALA A 94 -11.27 -9.31 9.94
N SER A 95 -11.32 -9.97 8.78
CA SER A 95 -10.12 -10.37 8.04
C SER A 95 -9.51 -9.20 7.28
N SER A 96 -10.37 -8.39 6.66
CA SER A 96 -10.01 -7.16 5.96
C SER A 96 -9.53 -6.09 6.92
N THR A 97 -10.17 -5.92 8.07
CA THR A 97 -9.73 -4.98 9.12
C THR A 97 -8.33 -5.33 9.62
N LYS A 98 -8.02 -6.61 9.87
CA LYS A 98 -6.66 -7.02 10.25
C LYS A 98 -5.62 -6.71 9.18
N LEU A 99 -5.98 -6.82 7.90
CA LEU A 99 -5.10 -6.43 6.80
C LEU A 99 -4.90 -4.91 6.80
N ILE A 100 -5.98 -4.13 6.90
CA ILE A 100 -5.89 -2.67 7.02
C ILE A 100 -4.97 -2.29 8.17
N GLU A 101 -5.24 -2.77 9.37
CA GLU A 101 -4.45 -2.52 10.58
C GLU A 101 -2.97 -2.86 10.38
N LYS A 102 -2.66 -4.01 9.77
CA LYS A 102 -1.27 -4.43 9.50
C LYS A 102 -0.51 -3.39 8.66
N TYR A 103 -1.19 -2.71 7.74
CA TYR A 103 -0.56 -1.74 6.84
C TYR A 103 -0.69 -0.29 7.31
N THR A 104 -1.59 0.03 8.25
CA THR A 104 -1.80 1.39 8.77
C THR A 104 -1.22 1.61 10.17
N THR A 105 -1.11 0.56 11.00
CA THR A 105 -0.66 0.67 12.40
C THR A 105 0.82 1.05 12.49
N GLY A 106 1.16 1.95 13.42
CA GLY A 106 2.53 2.39 13.67
C GLY A 106 3.06 3.40 12.66
N ARG A 107 2.26 3.79 11.66
CA ARG A 107 2.59 4.90 10.77
C ARG A 107 2.34 6.24 11.48
N PRO A 108 3.28 7.20 11.43
CA PRO A 108 3.07 8.51 12.02
C PRO A 108 1.86 9.20 11.39
N THR A 109 0.95 9.71 12.23
CA THR A 109 -0.34 10.28 11.80
C THR A 109 -0.22 11.68 11.21
N GLY A 110 0.97 12.30 11.29
CA GLY A 110 1.23 13.66 10.82
C GLY A 110 2.71 13.91 10.54
N GLY A 111 2.99 14.94 9.76
CA GLY A 111 4.35 15.44 9.52
C GLY A 111 4.79 16.41 10.62
N TYR A 112 6.10 16.65 10.69
CA TYR A 112 6.67 17.69 11.54
C TYR A 112 6.99 18.91 10.68
N GLU A 113 6.56 20.10 11.12
CA GLU A 113 7.01 21.34 10.52
C GLU A 113 8.42 21.68 11.02
N CYS A 114 9.30 22.10 10.12
CA CYS A 114 10.64 22.55 10.46
C CYS A 114 11.04 23.76 9.61
N ASN A 115 11.81 24.66 10.20
CA ASN A 115 12.35 25.80 9.51
C ASN A 115 13.68 25.44 8.85
N ILE A 116 13.83 25.95 7.63
CA ILE A 116 15.06 25.95 6.87
C ILE A 116 15.78 27.26 7.21
N SER A 117 16.96 27.18 7.81
CA SER A 117 17.71 28.37 8.23
C SER A 117 19.12 28.35 7.64
N THR A 118 19.66 29.54 7.38
CA THR A 118 21.07 29.67 6.98
C THR A 118 21.97 29.29 8.15
N VAL A 119 22.87 28.33 7.90
CA VAL A 119 23.98 28.02 8.80
C VAL A 119 25.25 28.59 8.17
N GLY A 120 26.09 29.26 8.95
CA GLY A 120 27.20 30.07 8.44
C GLY A 120 28.07 29.38 7.37
N GLY A 121 28.65 30.17 6.47
CA GLY A 121 29.49 29.67 5.37
C GLY A 121 28.71 29.18 4.15
N GLY A 122 27.58 29.80 3.84
CA GLY A 122 26.79 29.51 2.62
C GLY A 122 26.03 28.18 2.66
N LYS A 123 25.85 27.60 3.85
CA LYS A 123 25.13 26.35 4.05
C LYS A 123 23.74 26.63 4.59
N ILE A 124 22.83 25.69 4.36
CA ILE A 124 21.47 25.75 4.89
C ILE A 124 21.28 24.53 5.80
N GLY A 125 20.73 24.77 6.98
CA GLY A 125 20.45 23.76 7.99
C GLY A 125 18.95 23.53 8.13
N LEU A 126 18.59 22.28 8.35
CA LEU A 126 17.24 21.86 8.70
C LEU A 126 17.27 21.33 10.14
N TYR A 127 16.42 21.89 11.00
CA TYR A 127 16.37 21.51 12.40
C TYR A 127 15.25 20.50 12.64
N PHE A 128 15.61 19.27 12.99
CA PHE A 128 14.64 18.28 13.39
C PHE A 128 14.03 18.62 14.77
N PRO A 129 12.70 18.55 14.94
CA PRO A 129 12.09 18.69 16.27
C PRO A 129 12.56 17.60 17.23
N LYS A 130 12.62 17.93 18.54
CA LYS A 130 13.05 16.99 19.60
C LYS A 130 12.29 15.67 19.59
N ASP A 131 10.99 15.71 19.28
CA ASP A 131 10.16 14.51 19.20
C ASP A 131 10.59 13.58 18.07
N LEU A 132 11.06 14.10 16.94
CA LEU A 132 11.54 13.29 15.82
C LEU A 132 12.79 12.49 16.22
N PHE A 133 13.72 13.09 16.96
CA PHE A 133 14.88 12.37 17.51
C PHE A 133 14.44 11.20 18.42
N ARG A 134 13.42 11.42 19.25
CA ARG A 134 12.91 10.39 20.18
C ARG A 134 12.21 9.26 19.44
N VAL A 135 11.32 9.59 18.50
CA VAL A 135 10.50 8.62 17.75
C VAL A 135 11.36 7.80 16.79
N MET A 136 12.26 8.46 16.04
CA MET A 136 13.11 7.80 15.04
C MET A 136 14.44 7.29 15.61
N LYS A 137 14.72 7.54 16.90
CA LYS A 137 15.97 7.15 17.59
C LYS A 137 17.25 7.67 16.90
N ILE A 138 17.17 8.86 16.28
CA ILE A 138 18.29 9.50 15.59
C ILE A 138 19.37 9.87 16.60
N LYS A 139 20.61 9.49 16.33
CA LYS A 139 21.79 9.83 17.12
C LYS A 139 22.57 10.97 16.48
N LYS A 140 23.41 11.61 17.30
CA LYS A 140 24.40 12.57 16.78
C LYS A 140 25.32 11.83 15.79
N SER A 141 25.59 12.47 14.65
CA SER A 141 26.43 11.95 13.56
C SER A 141 25.80 10.87 12.67
N ASP A 142 24.52 10.55 12.85
CA ASP A 142 23.81 9.72 11.87
C ASP A 142 23.80 10.41 10.51
N LYS A 143 24.01 9.62 9.46
CA LYS A 143 24.01 10.11 8.08
C LYS A 143 22.61 10.00 7.49
N VAL A 144 22.25 11.00 6.71
CA VAL A 144 21.01 11.01 5.94
C VAL A 144 21.30 11.12 4.45
N VAL A 145 20.49 10.47 3.64
CA VAL A 145 20.40 10.71 2.19
C VAL A 145 19.17 11.56 1.95
N LEU A 146 19.34 12.68 1.23
CA LEU A 146 18.23 13.49 0.77
C LEU A 146 18.06 13.28 -0.73
N THR A 147 16.93 12.68 -1.12
CA THR A 147 16.59 12.40 -2.52
C THR A 147 15.50 13.35 -2.98
N PRO A 148 15.79 14.34 -3.86
CA PRO A 148 14.75 15.19 -4.43
C PRO A 148 13.84 14.35 -5.34
N VAL A 149 12.53 14.48 -5.14
CA VAL A 149 11.50 13.81 -5.97
C VAL A 149 10.87 14.80 -6.94
N SER A 150 10.75 16.07 -6.54
CA SER A 150 10.28 17.17 -7.37
C SER A 150 10.76 18.52 -6.80
N ASN A 151 10.43 19.62 -7.47
CA ASN A 151 10.75 20.98 -7.00
C ASN A 151 10.16 21.36 -5.63
N ARG A 152 9.24 20.55 -5.07
CA ARG A 152 8.61 20.79 -3.77
C ARG A 152 8.62 19.57 -2.84
N LYS A 153 9.27 18.48 -3.24
CA LYS A 153 9.25 17.23 -2.47
C LYS A 153 10.63 16.58 -2.49
N MET A 154 11.05 16.11 -1.33
CA MET A 154 12.23 15.26 -1.16
C MET A 154 11.91 14.16 -0.14
N VAL A 155 12.61 13.04 -0.27
CA VAL A 155 12.61 11.96 0.72
C VAL A 155 13.92 12.03 1.49
N ILE A 156 13.85 11.88 2.82
CA ILE A 156 15.03 11.84 3.69
C ILE A 156 15.11 10.44 4.29
N GLU A 157 16.20 9.74 4.01
CA GLU A 157 16.45 8.38 4.49
C GLU A 157 17.61 8.38 5.49
N LEU A 158 17.40 7.79 6.67
CA LEU A 158 18.47 7.55 7.63
C LEU A 158 19.30 6.34 7.17
N LEU A 159 20.59 6.54 6.95
CA LEU A 159 21.53 5.45 6.76
C LEU A 159 21.85 4.91 8.15
N ASN A 160 21.10 3.91 8.59
CA ASN A 160 21.35 3.26 9.87
C ASN A 160 22.82 2.84 9.94
N SER A 161 23.55 3.43 10.90
CA SER A 161 24.79 2.82 11.37
C SER A 161 24.36 1.60 12.18
N SER A 162 24.59 0.42 11.62
CA SER A 162 24.43 -0.89 12.28
C SER A 162 24.98 -0.89 13.70
#